data_AF-A0AAD8Y8B6-F1
#
_entry.id   AF-A0AAD8Y8B6-F1
#
_cell.length_a   1.000
_cell.length_b   1.000
_cell.length_c   1.000
_cell.angle_alpha   90.00
_cell.angle_beta   90.00
_cell.angle_gamma   90.00
#
_symmetry.space_group_name_H-M   'P 1'
#
loop_
_entity.id
_entity.type
_entity.pdbx_description
1 polymer ?
#
loop_
_entity_poly.entity_id
_entity_poly.type
_entity_poly.pdbx_seq_one_letter_code
_entity_poly.pdbx_strand_id
1 'polypeptide(L)'
;MQQLIALGLILLVSSASAFQIQSSMTQQQHRSHHTQQPLAATPTNNNNDSDDVSNTNNNPLHSRRNMLLGLSATNLAFLSSYASSANADVLRSAGCANGEGEACADLAEGNEFIQNLQKKSAQNKEANQREALNAYYMKNYPDVFAVSDKKMVKKLDGSYALFSAKEVDNLNKAGKIRIEYPTSKGGRIADLTQKPILVLNE
;
A
#
# COMPACT_ATOMS: atom_id res chain seq x y z
N MET A 1 -39.32 -57.77 -27.60
CA MET A 1 -39.28 -56.88 -28.79
C MET A 1 -39.42 -55.45 -28.28
N GLN A 2 -38.57 -54.46 -28.54
CA GLN A 2 -37.31 -54.37 -29.27
C GLN A 2 -36.85 -52.89 -29.08
N GLN A 3 -35.60 -52.67 -28.66
CA GLN A 3 -34.71 -51.52 -28.97
C GLN A 3 -35.11 -50.10 -28.48
N LEU A 4 -34.32 -49.31 -27.72
CA LEU A 4 -32.86 -49.11 -27.55
C LEU A 4 -32.20 -48.34 -28.72
N ILE A 5 -32.35 -47.00 -28.75
CA ILE A 5 -31.68 -46.01 -29.64
C ILE A 5 -31.76 -44.63 -28.91
N ALA A 6 -30.78 -43.75 -28.75
CA ALA A 6 -29.34 -43.75 -28.97
C ALA A 6 -28.72 -42.66 -28.09
N LEU A 7 -27.56 -42.97 -27.50
CA LEU A 7 -26.63 -41.99 -26.92
C LEU A 7 -26.05 -41.11 -28.03
N GLY A 8 -26.33 -39.82 -27.97
CA GLY A 8 -25.68 -38.79 -28.78
C GLY A 8 -24.36 -38.36 -28.15
N LEU A 9 -23.29 -38.98 -28.63
CA LEU A 9 -21.88 -38.67 -28.36
C LEU A 9 -21.52 -37.32 -28.99
N ILE A 10 -21.42 -36.25 -28.20
CA ILE A 10 -20.85 -34.96 -28.65
C ILE A 10 -19.37 -34.92 -28.26
N LEU A 11 -18.52 -35.27 -29.24
CA LEU A 11 -17.08 -35.04 -29.24
C LEU A 11 -16.82 -33.57 -29.58
N LEU A 12 -16.56 -32.73 -28.57
CA LEU A 12 -15.96 -31.42 -28.79
C LEU A 12 -14.43 -31.55 -28.73
N VAL A 13 -13.85 -31.66 -29.93
CA VAL A 13 -12.43 -31.40 -30.18
C VAL A 13 -12.23 -29.89 -30.13
N SER A 14 -11.46 -29.39 -29.16
CA SER A 14 -10.98 -28.01 -29.17
C SER A 14 -9.47 -28.02 -29.03
N SER A 15 -8.84 -27.56 -30.10
CA SER A 15 -7.41 -27.50 -30.36
C SER A 15 -6.69 -26.58 -29.38
N ALA A 16 -5.66 -27.12 -28.72
CA ALA A 16 -4.69 -26.36 -27.97
C ALA A 16 -3.80 -25.58 -28.95
N SER A 17 -4.02 -24.27 -29.05
CA SER A 17 -3.09 -23.36 -29.73
C SER A 17 -2.08 -22.86 -28.70
N ALA A 18 -0.86 -23.41 -28.72
CA ALA A 18 0.24 -22.92 -27.90
C ALA A 18 0.68 -21.54 -28.39
N PHE A 19 0.25 -20.49 -27.69
CA PHE A 19 0.68 -19.11 -27.93
C PHE A 19 2.01 -18.87 -27.22
N GLN A 20 3.10 -18.90 -27.97
CA GLN A 20 4.45 -18.65 -27.48
C GLN A 20 4.70 -17.14 -27.50
N ILE A 21 4.51 -16.48 -26.35
CA ILE A 21 4.77 -15.04 -26.17
C ILE A 21 6.28 -14.84 -25.95
N GLN A 22 6.96 -14.36 -26.98
CA GLN A 22 8.30 -13.77 -26.87
C GLN A 22 8.17 -12.37 -26.25
N SER A 23 8.46 -12.26 -24.96
CA SER A 23 8.65 -10.96 -24.30
C SER A 23 10.03 -10.41 -24.63
N SER A 24 10.11 -9.49 -25.59
CA SER A 24 11.26 -8.65 -25.82
C SER A 24 11.29 -7.54 -24.77
N MET A 25 12.16 -7.70 -23.77
CA MET A 25 12.38 -6.77 -22.69
C MET A 25 13.19 -5.57 -23.23
N THR A 26 12.51 -4.53 -23.71
CA THR A 26 13.14 -3.25 -24.05
C THR A 26 13.22 -2.39 -22.78
N GLN A 27 14.44 -2.26 -22.28
CA GLN A 27 14.79 -1.45 -21.11
C GLN A 27 14.78 0.04 -21.49
N GLN A 28 13.63 0.69 -21.35
CA GLN A 28 13.53 2.16 -21.49
C GLN A 28 13.98 2.83 -20.18
N GLN A 29 15.14 3.46 -20.23
CA GLN A 29 15.64 4.37 -19.20
C GLN A 29 14.68 5.57 -19.06
N HIS A 30 13.85 5.57 -18.01
CA HIS A 30 13.14 6.77 -17.60
C HIS A 30 14.04 7.67 -16.75
N ARG A 31 14.45 8.75 -17.39
CA ARG A 31 15.12 9.93 -16.85
C ARG A 31 14.19 10.63 -15.84
N SER A 32 14.55 10.63 -14.56
CA SER A 32 13.81 11.32 -13.50
C SER A 32 13.97 12.84 -13.63
N HIS A 33 12.97 13.51 -14.19
CA HIS A 33 12.83 14.97 -14.05
C HIS A 33 12.04 15.25 -12.77
N HIS A 34 12.78 15.60 -11.71
CA HIS A 34 12.24 16.12 -10.47
C HIS A 34 11.86 17.59 -10.67
N THR A 35 10.62 17.85 -11.08
CA THR A 35 10.05 19.21 -11.11
C THR A 35 9.48 19.51 -9.74
N GLN A 36 10.17 20.34 -8.96
CA GLN A 36 9.64 20.95 -7.75
C GLN A 36 8.54 21.95 -8.15
N GLN A 37 7.31 21.71 -7.71
CA GLN A 37 6.25 22.73 -7.76
C GLN A 37 6.21 23.52 -6.45
N PRO A 38 6.01 24.85 -6.51
CA PRO A 38 5.95 25.72 -5.33
C PRO A 38 4.61 25.60 -4.60
N LEU A 39 4.67 25.62 -3.26
CA LEU A 39 3.51 25.75 -2.38
C LEU A 39 2.83 27.11 -2.61
N ALA A 40 1.64 27.09 -3.18
CA ALA A 40 0.71 28.22 -3.14
C ALA A 40 -0.17 28.11 -1.88
N ALA A 41 -0.23 29.22 -1.14
CA ALA A 41 -1.04 29.39 0.05
C ALA A 41 -2.55 29.43 -0.29
N THR A 42 -3.37 28.89 0.62
CA THR A 42 -4.81 29.16 0.69
C THR A 42 -5.24 29.32 2.16
N PRO A 43 -6.34 30.07 2.40
CA PRO A 43 -6.55 30.83 3.61
C PRO A 43 -7.32 30.06 4.69
N THR A 44 -7.05 30.43 5.93
CA THR A 44 -7.85 30.15 7.12
C THR A 44 -9.27 30.68 6.95
N ASN A 45 -10.27 29.81 7.09
CA ASN A 45 -11.62 30.23 7.45
C ASN A 45 -12.02 29.54 8.75
N ASN A 46 -12.15 30.37 9.79
CA ASN A 46 -12.65 30.02 11.11
C ASN A 46 -14.17 29.99 11.04
N ASN A 47 -14.79 28.93 11.53
CA ASN A 47 -16.04 29.08 12.27
C ASN A 47 -16.06 28.05 13.39
N ASN A 48 -16.05 28.61 14.59
CA ASN A 48 -16.34 27.97 15.85
C ASN A 48 -17.77 27.42 15.80
N ASP A 49 -17.99 26.22 16.30
CA ASP A 49 -19.05 26.08 17.28
C ASP A 49 -18.67 25.04 18.34
N SER A 50 -19.02 25.42 19.56
CA SER A 50 -18.56 24.85 20.83
C SER A 50 -19.39 23.61 21.18
N ASP A 51 -18.78 22.65 21.88
CA ASP A 51 -19.35 22.02 23.08
C ASP A 51 -18.31 21.07 23.72
N ASP A 52 -17.49 21.71 24.55
CA ASP A 52 -17.12 21.35 25.93
C ASP A 52 -17.28 19.88 26.40
N VAL A 53 -16.18 19.12 26.47
CA VAL A 53 -15.86 18.27 27.64
C VAL A 53 -14.34 18.31 27.87
N SER A 54 -13.97 19.06 28.90
CA SER A 54 -12.62 19.25 29.40
C SER A 54 -12.03 17.98 30.03
N ASN A 55 -10.89 17.50 29.52
CA ASN A 55 -9.91 16.76 30.32
C ASN A 55 -8.49 17.26 30.01
N THR A 56 -8.12 18.34 30.69
CA THR A 56 -6.82 19.00 30.66
C THR A 56 -5.79 18.19 31.45
N ASN A 57 -4.87 17.52 30.75
CA ASN A 57 -3.54 17.22 31.27
C ASN A 57 -2.52 18.01 30.45
N ASN A 58 -2.20 19.19 30.97
CA ASN A 58 -1.24 20.14 30.41
C ASN A 58 0.19 19.67 30.68
N ASN A 59 0.92 19.29 29.63
CA ASN A 59 2.38 19.30 29.64
C ASN A 59 2.88 20.15 28.45
N PRO A 60 3.28 21.42 28.67
CA PRO A 60 3.85 22.26 27.63
C PRO A 60 5.37 22.06 27.57
N LEU A 61 5.84 21.17 26.70
CA LEU A 61 7.28 21.05 26.43
C LEU A 61 7.67 21.83 25.18
N HIS A 62 8.00 23.10 25.46
CA HIS A 62 8.94 23.98 24.78
C HIS A 62 9.37 23.61 23.35
N SER A 63 8.69 24.26 22.41
CA SER A 63 9.23 24.59 21.09
C SER A 63 10.44 25.52 21.24
N ARG A 64 11.65 24.95 21.12
CA ARG A 64 12.90 25.70 20.93
C ARG A 64 13.32 25.60 19.47
N ARG A 65 12.81 26.53 18.66
CA ARG A 65 13.52 27.02 17.47
C ARG A 65 14.68 27.89 17.97
N ASN A 66 15.91 27.48 17.70
CA ASN A 66 17.10 28.33 17.61
C ASN A 66 18.10 27.55 16.74
N MET A 67 18.30 27.98 15.49
CA MET A 67 19.39 28.90 15.14
C MET A 67 20.75 28.20 15.25
N LEU A 68 21.19 27.56 14.16
CA LEU A 68 22.62 27.35 13.90
C LEU A 68 22.87 27.32 12.39
N LEU A 69 22.79 28.51 11.80
CA LEU A 69 23.40 28.87 10.54
C LEU A 69 24.82 29.35 10.88
N GLY A 70 25.83 28.73 10.29
CA GLY A 70 27.14 29.36 10.13
C GLY A 70 28.35 28.58 10.66
N LEU A 71 29.26 28.31 9.71
CA LEU A 71 30.72 28.35 9.86
C LEU A 71 31.38 27.20 10.63
N SER A 72 31.95 26.26 9.88
CA SER A 72 33.40 26.03 9.87
C SER A 72 33.78 24.90 8.91
N ALA A 73 34.21 25.26 7.71
CA ALA A 73 35.00 24.39 6.84
C ALA A 73 36.47 24.55 7.22
N THR A 74 36.97 23.70 8.11
CA THR A 74 38.41 23.56 8.38
C THR A 74 38.75 22.13 8.77
N ASN A 75 39.46 21.46 7.84
CA ASN A 75 40.47 20.42 8.03
C ASN A 75 40.43 19.58 9.32
N LEU A 76 39.93 18.35 9.21
CA LEU A 76 40.38 17.24 10.06
C LEU A 76 40.60 15.99 9.22
N ALA A 77 41.58 16.06 8.32
CA ALA A 77 42.25 14.88 7.80
C ALA A 77 43.39 14.54 8.77
N PHE A 78 43.17 13.59 9.67
CA PHE A 78 44.14 12.71 10.35
C PHE A 78 43.46 12.13 11.60
N LEU A 79 42.89 10.92 11.48
CA LEU A 79 42.61 9.96 12.57
C LEU A 79 41.96 8.71 11.95
N SER A 80 42.59 8.15 10.91
CA SER A 80 42.13 6.94 10.21
C SER A 80 43.09 5.78 10.46
N SER A 81 43.35 5.43 11.72
CA SER A 81 44.28 4.31 12.03
C SER A 81 44.02 3.54 13.32
N TYR A 82 42.82 3.61 13.93
CA TYR A 82 42.42 2.68 15.00
C TYR A 82 40.94 2.35 14.93
N ALA A 83 40.47 1.97 13.74
CA ALA A 83 39.30 1.10 13.66
C ALA A 83 39.79 -0.29 14.05
N SER A 84 39.84 -0.56 15.36
CA SER A 84 39.79 -1.94 15.84
C SER A 84 38.66 -2.62 15.08
N SER A 85 38.95 -3.81 14.55
CA SER A 85 37.96 -4.77 14.10
C SER A 85 37.05 -5.09 15.29
N ALA A 86 36.11 -4.20 15.59
CA ALA A 86 34.92 -4.53 16.33
C ALA A 86 34.19 -5.47 15.40
N ASN A 87 34.07 -6.74 15.82
CA ASN A 87 33.38 -7.79 15.11
C ASN A 87 32.10 -7.23 14.47
N ALA A 88 32.14 -6.95 13.16
CA ALA A 88 31.00 -6.46 12.38
C ALA A 88 29.98 -7.59 12.12
N ASP A 89 29.98 -8.59 13.00
CA ASP A 89 29.11 -9.76 12.99
C ASP A 89 27.72 -9.45 13.56
N VAL A 90 27.54 -8.24 14.12
CA VAL A 90 26.25 -7.79 14.71
C VAL A 90 25.29 -7.19 13.67
N LEU A 91 25.67 -7.06 12.39
CA LEU A 91 24.81 -6.35 11.40
C LEU A 91 24.29 -7.22 10.25
N ARG A 92 24.52 -8.53 10.29
CA ARG A 92 23.84 -9.49 9.40
C ARG A 92 23.19 -10.63 10.18
N SER A 93 22.75 -10.36 11.41
CA SER A 93 21.76 -11.20 12.05
C SER A 93 20.63 -11.39 11.05
N ALA A 94 20.38 -12.63 10.68
CA ALA A 94 19.39 -12.95 9.68
C ALA A 94 18.07 -12.23 9.97
N GLY A 95 17.34 -11.82 8.93
CA GLY A 95 16.12 -11.05 9.15
C GLY A 95 15.00 -11.94 9.70
N CYS A 96 14.31 -11.48 10.75
CA CYS A 96 12.95 -11.94 11.05
C CYS A 96 11.96 -10.96 10.42
N ALA A 97 11.34 -11.35 9.31
CA ALA A 97 10.40 -10.51 8.57
C ALA A 97 9.03 -11.19 8.50
N ASN A 98 7.99 -10.50 8.94
CA ASN A 98 6.63 -11.04 9.03
C ASN A 98 6.55 -12.34 9.84
N GLY A 99 7.39 -12.50 10.86
CA GLY A 99 7.42 -13.71 11.70
C GLY A 99 8.09 -14.92 11.07
N GLU A 100 8.80 -14.76 9.95
CA GLU A 100 9.62 -15.79 9.31
C GLU A 100 11.09 -15.39 9.27
N GLY A 101 11.99 -16.35 9.48
CA GLY A 101 13.44 -16.15 9.46
C GLY A 101 14.15 -16.89 10.58
N GLU A 102 15.43 -17.22 10.36
CA GLU A 102 16.24 -17.97 11.33
C GLU A 102 16.47 -17.18 12.63
N ALA A 103 16.54 -15.85 12.58
CA ALA A 103 16.67 -15.03 13.78
C ALA A 103 15.35 -14.77 14.53
N CYS A 104 14.19 -15.27 14.06
CA CYS A 104 12.93 -15.05 14.78
C CYS A 104 12.96 -15.70 16.17
N ALA A 105 13.58 -16.89 16.29
CA ALA A 105 13.73 -17.59 17.56
C ALA A 105 14.65 -16.81 18.52
N ASP A 106 15.77 -16.32 18.02
CA ASP A 106 16.74 -15.52 18.80
C ASP A 106 16.12 -14.20 19.26
N LEU A 107 15.40 -13.50 18.37
CA LEU A 107 14.69 -12.25 18.70
C LEU A 107 13.53 -12.46 19.68
N ALA A 108 12.99 -13.66 19.77
CA ALA A 108 11.98 -13.98 20.77
C ALA A 108 12.62 -14.21 22.14
N GLU A 109 13.92 -14.52 22.24
CA GLU A 109 14.64 -14.77 23.49
C GLU A 109 13.90 -15.76 24.43
N GLY A 110 13.21 -16.75 23.86
CA GLY A 110 12.39 -17.72 24.61
C GLY A 110 11.05 -17.18 25.15
N ASN A 111 10.67 -15.95 24.83
CA ASN A 111 9.41 -15.34 25.25
C ASN A 111 8.23 -15.88 24.41
N GLU A 112 7.34 -16.65 25.06
CA GLU A 112 6.17 -17.26 24.41
C GLU A 112 5.22 -16.24 23.77
N PHE A 113 5.06 -15.06 24.36
CA PHE A 113 4.19 -14.01 23.81
C PHE A 113 4.74 -13.50 22.47
N ILE A 114 6.05 -13.26 22.38
CA ILE A 114 6.69 -12.81 21.12
C ILE A 114 6.63 -13.89 20.05
N GLN A 115 6.85 -15.16 20.40
CA GLN A 115 6.71 -16.28 19.47
C GLN A 115 5.28 -16.40 18.92
N ASN A 116 4.28 -16.21 19.77
CA ASN A 116 2.87 -16.21 19.34
C ASN A 116 2.56 -15.05 18.39
N LEU A 117 3.13 -13.85 18.62
CA LEU A 117 3.00 -12.72 17.71
C LEU A 117 3.67 -12.98 16.36
N GLN A 118 4.89 -13.54 16.36
CA GLN A 118 5.60 -13.93 15.14
C GLN A 118 4.80 -14.97 14.35
N LYS A 119 4.32 -16.02 15.01
CA LYS A 119 3.45 -17.05 14.39
C LYS A 119 2.20 -16.45 13.77
N LYS A 120 1.52 -15.55 14.49
CA LYS A 120 0.34 -14.86 13.97
C LYS A 120 0.68 -13.96 12.79
N SER A 121 1.84 -13.29 12.82
CA SER A 121 2.34 -12.48 11.71
C SER A 121 2.58 -13.34 10.47
N ALA A 122 3.22 -14.50 10.62
CA ALA A 122 3.48 -15.44 9.53
C ALA A 122 2.16 -15.97 8.92
N GLN A 123 1.20 -16.36 9.75
CA GLN A 123 -0.11 -16.82 9.30
C GLN A 123 -0.90 -15.76 8.53
N ASN A 124 -0.73 -14.48 8.86
CA ASN A 124 -1.43 -13.36 8.21
C ASN A 124 -0.59 -12.66 7.14
N LYS A 125 0.61 -13.16 6.84
CA LYS A 125 1.56 -12.52 5.90
C LYS A 125 0.92 -12.25 4.54
N GLU A 126 0.29 -13.26 3.95
CA GLU A 126 -0.32 -13.12 2.61
C GLU A 126 -1.48 -12.12 2.61
N ALA A 127 -2.34 -12.16 3.63
CA ALA A 127 -3.45 -11.23 3.76
C ALA A 127 -2.94 -9.78 3.91
N ASN A 128 -1.94 -9.57 4.77
CA ASN A 128 -1.31 -8.27 4.99
C ASN A 128 -0.61 -7.75 3.73
N GLN A 129 0.10 -8.62 3.00
CA GLN A 129 0.75 -8.24 1.73
C GLN A 129 -0.29 -7.88 0.67
N ARG A 130 -1.37 -8.64 0.56
CA ARG A 130 -2.47 -8.36 -0.36
C ARG A 130 -3.13 -7.02 -0.02
N GLU A 131 -3.41 -6.76 1.26
CA GLU A 131 -3.96 -5.48 1.72
C GLU A 131 -3.02 -4.32 1.43
N ALA A 132 -1.71 -4.48 1.68
CA ALA A 132 -0.71 -3.46 1.40
C ALA A 132 -0.60 -3.12 -0.09
N LEU A 133 -0.58 -4.15 -0.95
CA LEU A 133 -0.59 -3.96 -2.41
C LEU A 133 -1.90 -3.29 -2.85
N ASN A 134 -3.01 -3.69 -2.26
CA ASN A 134 -4.31 -3.12 -2.58
C ASN A 134 -4.34 -1.62 -2.27
N ALA A 135 -3.94 -1.24 -1.05
CA ALA A 135 -3.82 0.16 -0.64
C ALA A 135 -2.88 0.96 -1.54
N TYR A 136 -1.77 0.36 -1.98
CA TYR A 136 -0.87 0.97 -2.94
C TYR A 136 -1.56 1.26 -4.29
N TYR A 137 -2.32 0.31 -4.83
CA TYR A 137 -3.07 0.51 -6.07
C TYR A 137 -4.12 1.62 -5.93
N MET A 138 -4.87 1.64 -4.82
CA MET A 138 -5.90 2.65 -4.58
C MET A 138 -5.32 4.07 -4.49
N LYS A 139 -4.11 4.20 -3.95
CA LYS A 139 -3.47 5.51 -3.77
C LYS A 139 -2.90 6.07 -5.07
N ASN A 140 -2.33 5.22 -5.92
CA ASN A 140 -1.50 5.69 -7.05
C ASN A 140 -2.21 5.68 -8.41
N TYR A 141 -3.20 4.80 -8.60
CA TYR A 141 -3.77 4.55 -9.93
C TYR A 141 -5.09 5.26 -10.29
N PRO A 142 -5.89 5.86 -9.38
CA PRO A 142 -7.09 6.59 -9.79
C PRO A 142 -6.79 7.69 -10.83
N ASP A 143 -5.68 8.41 -10.65
CA ASP A 143 -5.30 9.51 -11.54
C ASP A 143 -4.74 9.03 -12.87
N VAL A 144 -4.09 7.86 -12.90
CA VAL A 144 -3.59 7.24 -14.13
C VAL A 144 -4.75 6.94 -15.08
N PHE A 145 -5.88 6.47 -14.55
CA PHE A 145 -7.04 6.12 -15.36
C PHE A 145 -7.94 7.31 -15.71
N ALA A 146 -7.89 8.38 -14.91
CA ALA A 146 -8.66 9.61 -15.16
C ALA A 146 -8.33 10.25 -16.51
N VAL A 147 -7.10 10.07 -17.03
CA VAL A 147 -6.69 10.58 -18.37
C VAL A 147 -7.44 9.89 -19.51
N SER A 148 -7.98 8.69 -19.29
CA SER A 148 -8.60 7.83 -20.32
C SER A 148 -10.13 7.83 -20.33
N ASP A 149 -10.77 8.82 -19.70
CA ASP A 149 -12.24 8.90 -19.47
C ASP A 149 -12.83 7.66 -18.75
N LYS A 150 -11.97 6.90 -18.10
CA LYS A 150 -12.32 5.71 -17.33
C LYS A 150 -12.13 5.98 -15.86
N LYS A 151 -13.02 5.42 -15.05
CA LYS A 151 -12.97 5.44 -13.60
C LYS A 151 -12.75 4.02 -13.10
N MET A 152 -11.80 3.89 -12.19
CA MET A 152 -11.53 2.64 -11.51
C MET A 152 -12.58 2.43 -10.41
N VAL A 153 -13.24 1.28 -10.44
CA VAL A 153 -14.24 0.88 -9.45
C VAL A 153 -13.81 -0.47 -8.86
N LYS A 154 -13.81 -0.57 -7.53
CA LYS A 154 -13.54 -1.78 -6.78
C LYS A 154 -14.78 -2.67 -6.78
N LYS A 155 -14.64 -3.93 -7.16
CA LYS A 155 -15.69 -4.94 -7.06
C LYS A 155 -15.72 -5.58 -5.67
N LEU A 156 -16.79 -6.32 -5.38
CA LEU A 156 -16.96 -7.04 -4.11
C LEU A 156 -15.94 -8.16 -3.91
N ASP A 157 -15.42 -8.74 -4.98
CA ASP A 157 -14.33 -9.73 -4.96
C ASP A 157 -12.96 -9.09 -4.61
N GLY A 158 -12.90 -7.77 -4.45
CA GLY A 158 -11.69 -7.00 -4.19
C GLY A 158 -10.85 -6.70 -5.42
N SER A 159 -11.26 -7.15 -6.62
CA SER A 159 -10.63 -6.80 -7.89
C SER A 159 -11.07 -5.41 -8.37
N TYR A 160 -10.35 -4.90 -9.36
CA TYR A 160 -10.62 -3.59 -9.97
C TYR A 160 -11.11 -3.74 -11.39
N ALA A 161 -12.13 -2.97 -11.75
CA ALA A 161 -12.55 -2.80 -13.13
C ALA A 161 -12.57 -1.32 -13.51
N LEU A 162 -12.33 -1.09 -14.80
CA LEU A 162 -12.41 0.23 -15.41
C LEU A 162 -13.76 0.37 -16.09
N PHE A 163 -14.51 1.37 -15.68
CA PHE A 163 -15.79 1.74 -16.29
C PHE A 163 -15.65 3.10 -16.95
N SER A 164 -16.37 3.33 -18.04
CA SER A 164 -16.48 4.68 -18.60
C SER A 164 -17.21 5.61 -17.62
N ALA A 165 -16.98 6.92 -17.75
CA ALA A 165 -17.70 7.91 -16.93
C ALA A 165 -19.23 7.74 -17.00
N LYS A 166 -19.77 7.44 -18.19
CA LYS A 166 -21.21 7.23 -18.40
C LYS A 166 -21.74 5.99 -17.66
N GLU A 167 -20.98 4.90 -17.67
CA GLU A 167 -21.35 3.68 -16.94
C GLU A 167 -21.35 3.91 -15.44
N VAL A 168 -20.33 4.61 -14.91
CA VAL A 168 -20.27 4.97 -13.49
C VAL A 168 -21.45 5.86 -13.10
N ASP A 169 -21.82 6.85 -13.92
CA ASP A 169 -22.96 7.71 -13.63
C ASP A 169 -24.28 6.93 -13.62
N ASN A 170 -24.46 5.96 -14.53
CA ASN A 170 -25.62 5.08 -14.55
C ASN A 170 -25.66 4.17 -13.32
N LEU A 171 -24.53 3.57 -12.94
CA LEU A 171 -24.43 2.73 -11.75
C LEU A 171 -24.64 3.53 -10.46
N ASN A 172 -24.17 4.77 -10.41
CA ASN A 172 -24.38 5.69 -9.30
C ASN A 172 -25.87 6.07 -9.16
N LYS A 173 -26.53 6.41 -10.28
CA LYS A 173 -27.99 6.66 -10.31
C LYS A 173 -28.81 5.44 -9.90
N ALA A 174 -28.33 4.24 -10.21
CA ALA A 174 -28.93 2.99 -9.79
C ALA A 174 -28.64 2.63 -8.32
N GLY A 175 -27.86 3.43 -7.58
CA GLY A 175 -27.48 3.14 -6.19
C GLY A 175 -26.49 1.98 -6.03
N LYS A 176 -25.86 1.54 -7.14
CA LYS A 176 -24.90 0.42 -7.17
C LYS A 176 -23.47 0.84 -6.92
N ILE A 177 -23.19 2.13 -6.77
CA ILE A 177 -21.86 2.62 -6.40
C ILE A 177 -21.93 3.28 -5.03
N ARG A 178 -21.05 2.85 -4.14
CA ARG A 178 -20.79 3.49 -2.86
C ARG A 178 -19.42 4.15 -2.92
N ILE A 179 -19.30 5.30 -2.28
CA ILE A 179 -18.02 5.93 -2.02
C ILE A 179 -17.46 5.38 -0.72
N GLU A 180 -16.28 4.76 -0.77
CA GLU A 180 -15.54 4.29 0.39
C GLU A 180 -14.30 5.16 0.58
N TYR A 181 -13.96 5.48 1.83
CA TYR A 181 -12.72 6.19 2.13
C TYR A 181 -11.66 5.17 2.51
N PRO A 182 -10.46 5.20 1.90
CA PRO A 182 -9.37 4.32 2.29
C PRO A 182 -9.09 4.48 3.78
N THR A 183 -8.77 3.38 4.46
CA THR A 183 -8.37 3.40 5.86
C THR A 183 -6.84 3.35 5.97
N SER A 184 -6.30 3.94 7.04
CA SER A 184 -4.89 3.82 7.38
C SER A 184 -4.52 2.37 7.68
N LYS A 185 -3.24 2.01 7.58
CA LYS A 185 -2.73 0.69 7.98
C LYS A 185 -3.31 0.25 9.34
N GLY A 186 -4.02 -0.88 9.35
CA GLY A 186 -4.72 -1.40 10.54
C GLY A 186 -6.22 -1.08 10.59
N GLY A 187 -6.79 -0.44 9.57
CA GLY A 187 -8.25 -0.39 9.32
C GLY A 187 -9.08 0.46 10.27
N ARG A 188 -8.47 1.16 11.23
CA ARG A 188 -9.19 1.86 12.31
C ARG A 188 -9.60 3.30 12.00
N ILE A 189 -8.85 3.98 11.13
CA ILE A 189 -9.01 5.41 10.89
C ILE A 189 -9.13 5.61 9.39
N ALA A 190 -10.12 6.39 8.95
CA ALA A 190 -10.23 6.81 7.56
C ALA A 190 -9.07 7.77 7.23
N ASP A 191 -8.32 7.46 6.18
CA ASP A 191 -7.25 8.31 5.68
C ASP A 191 -7.84 9.34 4.73
N LEU A 192 -8.27 10.48 5.29
CA LEU A 192 -8.84 11.60 4.53
C LEU A 192 -7.83 12.27 3.58
N THR A 193 -6.54 11.93 3.67
CA THR A 193 -5.53 12.42 2.72
C THR A 193 -5.59 11.68 1.39
N GLN A 194 -6.27 10.53 1.35
CA GLN A 194 -6.45 9.74 0.15
C GLN A 194 -7.77 10.06 -0.54
N LYS A 195 -7.77 9.95 -1.87
CA LYS A 195 -8.98 10.15 -2.66
C LYS A 195 -9.99 9.05 -2.34
N PRO A 196 -11.28 9.40 -2.24
CA PRO A 196 -12.34 8.41 -2.10
C PRO A 196 -12.35 7.45 -3.29
N ILE A 197 -12.74 6.22 -3.00
CA ILE A 197 -12.74 5.11 -3.95
C ILE A 197 -14.18 4.72 -4.27
N LEU A 198 -14.44 4.39 -5.53
CA LEU A 198 -15.76 3.92 -5.96
C LEU A 198 -15.82 2.41 -5.78
N VAL A 199 -16.85 1.93 -5.07
CA VAL A 199 -17.04 0.51 -4.78
C VAL A 199 -18.39 0.09 -5.33
N LEU A 200 -18.42 -1.00 -6.09
CA LEU A 200 -19.64 -1.60 -6.60
C LEU A 200 -20.36 -2.32 -5.45
N ASN A 201 -21.59 -1.90 -5.19
CA ASN A 201 -22.53 -2.52 -4.26
C ASN A 201 -23.52 -3.38 -5.07
N GLU A 202 -23.88 -4.55 -4.54
CA GLU A 202 -24.87 -5.44 -5.17
C GLU A 202 -26.29 -4.85 -5.17
#